data_AF-A0A1H8NJC2-F1
#
_entry.id   AF-A0A1H8NJC2-F1
#
_cell.length_a   1.000
_cell.length_b   1.000
_cell.length_c   1.000
_cell.angle_alpha   90.00
_cell.angle_beta   90.00
_cell.angle_gamma   90.00
#
_symmetry.space_group_name_H-M   'P 1'
#
loop_
_entity.id
_entity.type
_entity.pdbx_description
1 polymer ?
#
loop_
_entity_poly.entity_id
_entity_poly.type
_entity_poly.pdbx_seq_one_letter_code
_entity_poly.pdbx_strand_id
1 'polypeptide(L)' 'MQCQECGQVGDWIGETSEWTAVGGSTRSLFECENCGNTQYTNG' A
#
# COMPACT_ATOMS: atom_id res chain seq x y z
N MET A 1 -0.06 1.29 -8.02
CA MET A 1 1.22 1.19 -7.28
C MET A 1 1.76 -0.23 -7.36
N GLN A 2 3.04 -0.39 -7.72
CA GLN A 2 3.71 -1.69 -7.69
C GLN A 2 4.40 -1.90 -6.34
N CYS A 3 4.15 -3.04 -5.70
CA CYS A 3 4.85 -3.46 -4.49
C CYS A 3 6.31 -3.74 -4.83
N GLN A 4 7.25 -3.11 -4.14
CA GLN A 4 8.67 -3.28 -4.42
C GLN A 4 9.18 -4.69 -4.04
N GLU A 5 8.52 -5.37 -3.10
CA GLU A 5 8.93 -6.70 -2.62
C GLU A 5 8.40 -7.82 -3.50
N CYS A 6 7.09 -7.86 -3.78
CA CYS A 6 6.48 -8.96 -4.52
C CYS A 6 6.14 -8.61 -5.99
N GLY A 7 6.33 -7.36 -6.39
CA GLY A 7 6.04 -6.90 -7.76
C GLY A 7 4.55 -6.79 -8.09
N GLN A 8 3.66 -7.01 -7.13
CA GLN A 8 2.21 -6.89 -7.32
C GLN A 8 1.83 -5.47 -7.72
N VAL A 9 1.06 -5.30 -8.79
CA VAL A 9 0.56 -3.99 -9.23
C VAL A 9 -0.90 -3.86 -8.79
N GLY A 10 -1.17 -2.94 -7.88
CA GLY A 10 -2.52 -2.69 -7.37
C GLY A 10 -2.90 -1.22 -7.32
N ASP A 11 -4.20 -0.93 -7.33
CA ASP A 11 -4.72 0.43 -7.24
C ASP A 11 -4.64 0.99 -5.80
N TRP A 12 -4.76 2.32 -5.68
CA TRP A 12 -4.83 3.01 -4.39
C TRP A 12 -6.06 2.58 -3.57
N ILE A 13 -6.04 2.90 -2.27
CA ILE A 13 -7.10 2.50 -1.32
C ILE A 13 -8.50 2.83 -1.84
N GLY A 14 -9.37 1.81 -1.86
CA GLY A 14 -10.78 1.82 -2.24
C GLY A 14 -11.46 0.56 -1.72
N GLU A 15 -12.75 0.35 -2.01
CA GLU A 15 -13.52 -0.79 -1.46
C GLU A 15 -12.99 -2.19 -1.87
N THR A 16 -12.03 -2.25 -2.79
CA THR A 16 -11.40 -3.49 -3.33
C THR A 16 -9.88 -3.38 -3.48
N SER A 17 -9.21 -2.49 -2.74
CA SER A 17 -7.79 -2.18 -2.98
C SER A 17 -6.83 -3.18 -2.36
N GLU A 18 -5.82 -3.60 -3.13
CA GLU A 18 -4.71 -4.49 -2.69
C GLU A 18 -3.71 -3.81 -1.73
N TRP A 19 -4.00 -2.57 -1.34
CA TRP A 19 -3.21 -1.75 -0.43
C TRP A 19 -4.12 -1.27 0.69
N THR A 20 -3.65 -1.35 1.93
CA THR A 20 -4.38 -0.90 3.13
C THR A 20 -3.56 0.15 3.88
N ALA A 21 -4.19 1.24 4.34
CA ALA A 21 -3.49 2.29 5.08
C ALA A 21 -3.24 1.86 6.52
N VAL A 22 -2.00 1.98 6.97
CA VAL A 22 -1.56 1.49 8.29
C VAL A 22 -0.94 2.58 9.18
N GLY A 23 -1.16 3.87 8.88
CA GLY A 23 -0.61 4.96 9.69
C GLY A 23 -1.42 6.26 9.66
N GLY A 24 -1.49 6.95 10.81
CA GLY A 24 -2.18 8.23 11.02
C GLY A 24 -1.29 9.48 10.92
N SER A 25 -0.11 9.39 10.31
CA SER A 25 0.88 10.48 10.22
C SER A 25 0.82 11.18 8.85
N THR A 26 1.47 12.34 8.70
CA THR A 26 1.54 13.18 7.48
C THR A 26 2.06 12.47 6.22
N ARG A 27 2.63 11.26 6.36
CA ARG A 27 2.99 10.36 5.27
C ARG A 27 2.12 9.12 5.38
N SER A 28 1.31 8.90 4.35
CA SER A 28 0.45 7.74 4.26
C SER A 28 1.31 6.47 4.05
N LEU A 29 1.22 5.56 5.01
CA LEU A 29 1.84 4.23 4.98
C LEU A 29 0.82 3.25 4.44
N PHE A 30 1.20 2.44 3.45
CA PHE A 30 0.33 1.45 2.83
C PHE A 30 0.97 0.06 2.93
N GLU A 31 0.20 -0.90 3.42
CA GLU A 31 0.55 -2.31 3.45
C GLU A 31 -0.02 -3.03 2.23
N CYS A 32 0.79 -3.85 1.57
CA CYS A 32 0.36 -4.71 0.47
C CYS A 32 -0.35 -5.94 1.03
N GLU A 33 -1.60 -6.18 0.65
CA GLU A 33 -2.36 -7.33 1.16
C GLU A 33 -1.79 -8.68 0.68
N ASN A 34 -1.09 -8.70 -0.46
CA ASN A 34 -0.55 -9.94 -1.03
C ASN A 34 0.69 -10.45 -0.30
N CYS A 35 1.51 -9.57 0.27
CA CYS A 35 2.78 -9.97 0.90
C CYS A 35 3.02 -9.38 2.30
N GLY A 36 2.12 -8.51 2.78
CA GLY A 36 2.23 -7.83 4.07
C GLY A 36 3.32 -6.76 4.12
N ASN A 37 3.95 -6.42 3.00
CA ASN A 37 4.99 -5.40 2.99
C ASN A 37 4.39 -4.00 3.09
N THR A 38 4.91 -3.20 4.02
CA THR A 38 4.49 -1.81 4.19
C THR A 38 5.45 -0.87 3.47
N GLN A 39 4.92 0.04 2.66
CA GLN A 39 5.68 1.06 1.95
C GLN A 39 5.07 2.45 2.15
N TYR A 40 5.95 3.45 2.20
CA TYR A 40 5.56 4.86 2.24
C TYR A 40 5.18 5.30 0.84
N THR A 41 4.10 6.04 0.72
CA THR A 41 3.80 6.75 -0.52
C THR A 41 3.74 8.24 -0.21
N ASN A 42 4.45 9.05 -0.98
CA ASN A 42 4.09 10.46 -1.07
C ASN A 42 2.89 10.49 -2.02
N GLY A 43 1.73 10.88 -1.50
CA GLY A 43 0.49 10.99 -2.28
C GLY A 43 0.66 11.83 -3.55
#